data_AF-A0A1F7LW16-F1
#
_entry.id   AF-A0A1F7LW16-F1
#
_cell.length_a   1.000
_cell.length_b   1.000
_cell.length_c   1.000
_cell.angle_alpha   90.00
_cell.angle_beta   90.00
_cell.angle_gamma   90.00
#
_symmetry.space_group_name_H-M   'P 1'
#
loop_
_entity.id
_entity.type
_entity.pdbx_description
1 polymer ?
#
loop_
_entity_poly.entity_id
_entity_poly.type
_entity_poly.pdbx_seq_one_letter_code
_entity_poly.pdbx_strand_id
1 'polypeptide(L)'
;MNVRRRATMQFCLAGGLIAVTATAAAYETQTHNRISALAAERSSLDVTLRESLGLTRGLSEVVLRDSVEIWLREGSVKEDRIARYLNHFHNPTVESWLGAGYFGNFAQSAILWGQNPNQEAPRPKGSGAE
;
A
#
# COMPACT_ATOMS: atom_id res chain seq x y z
N MET A 1 -53.02 -47.19 -12.03
CA MET A 1 -53.04 -45.99 -11.18
C MET A 1 -51.60 -45.51 -11.00
N ASN A 2 -51.22 -44.41 -11.64
CA ASN A 2 -49.84 -43.92 -11.73
C ASN A 2 -49.60 -42.81 -10.70
N VAL A 3 -48.75 -43.07 -9.69
CA VAL A 3 -48.28 -42.03 -8.77
C VAL A 3 -46.94 -41.50 -9.30
N ARG A 4 -47.00 -40.42 -10.08
CA ARG A 4 -45.81 -39.65 -10.49
C ARG A 4 -45.32 -38.86 -9.27
N ARG A 5 -44.19 -39.28 -8.69
CA ARG A 5 -43.46 -38.48 -7.71
C ARG A 5 -42.86 -37.27 -8.44
N ARG A 6 -43.31 -36.07 -8.10
CA ARG A 6 -42.70 -34.82 -8.57
C ARG A 6 -41.42 -34.61 -7.78
N ALA A 7 -40.28 -34.69 -8.45
CA ALA A 7 -39.03 -34.15 -7.92
C ALA A 7 -39.13 -32.62 -7.98
N THR A 8 -39.34 -31.98 -6.83
CA THR A 8 -39.25 -30.52 -6.73
C THR A 8 -37.78 -30.15 -6.77
N MET A 9 -37.36 -29.64 -7.92
CA MET A 9 -36.05 -29.09 -8.20
C MET A 9 -35.90 -27.77 -7.41
N GLN A 10 -35.35 -27.85 -6.20
CA GLN A 10 -34.97 -26.69 -5.39
C GLN A 10 -33.58 -26.23 -5.79
N PHE A 11 -33.50 -25.52 -6.92
CA PHE A 11 -32.30 -24.79 -7.36
C PHE A 11 -32.67 -23.33 -7.60
N CYS A 12 -33.01 -22.60 -6.54
CA CYS A 12 -33.13 -21.14 -6.61
C CYS A 12 -32.69 -20.55 -5.28
N LEU A 13 -31.80 -19.55 -5.35
CA LEU A 13 -31.45 -18.58 -4.29
C LEU A 13 -30.27 -18.90 -3.35
N ALA A 14 -29.15 -19.40 -3.88
CA ALA A 14 -27.86 -19.30 -3.17
C ALA A 14 -26.74 -18.60 -3.98
N GLY A 15 -27.06 -18.06 -5.16
CA GLY A 15 -26.07 -17.43 -6.06
C GLY A 15 -26.20 -15.91 -6.24
N GLY A 16 -27.09 -15.26 -5.50
CA GLY A 16 -27.49 -13.86 -5.74
C GLY A 16 -27.08 -12.85 -4.67
N LEU A 17 -26.08 -13.15 -3.84
CA LEU A 17 -25.66 -12.28 -2.73
C LEU A 17 -24.16 -11.94 -2.72
N ILE A 18 -23.52 -11.89 -3.90
CA ILE A 18 -22.10 -11.50 -4.03
C ILE A 18 -21.91 -10.20 -4.84
N ALA A 19 -22.97 -9.57 -5.34
CA ALA A 19 -22.84 -8.46 -6.30
C ALA A 19 -23.28 -7.07 -5.77
N VAL A 20 -23.32 -6.88 -4.45
CA VAL A 20 -23.42 -5.53 -3.86
C VAL A 20 -22.33 -5.36 -2.82
N THR A 21 -21.08 -5.62 -3.22
CA THR A 21 -19.97 -4.97 -2.53
C THR A 21 -20.09 -3.50 -2.91
N ALA A 22 -20.62 -2.67 -2.01
CA ALA A 22 -20.32 -1.25 -2.05
C ALA A 22 -18.83 -1.16 -2.34
N THR A 23 -18.45 -0.50 -3.45
CA THR A 23 -17.04 -0.20 -3.71
C THR A 23 -16.56 0.44 -2.43
N ALA A 24 -15.74 -0.28 -1.65
CA ALA A 24 -15.19 0.28 -0.44
C ALA A 24 -14.40 1.48 -0.92
N ALA A 25 -14.92 2.68 -0.66
CA ALA A 25 -14.21 3.93 -0.87
C ALA A 25 -13.12 4.02 0.20
N ALA A 26 -12.26 3.00 0.23
CA ALA A 26 -11.08 2.92 1.08
C ALA A 26 -9.93 3.73 0.48
N TYR A 27 -10.14 4.35 -0.69
CA TYR A 27 -9.23 5.30 -1.31
C TYR A 27 -9.34 6.66 -0.61
N GLU A 28 -8.90 6.72 0.65
CA GLU A 28 -8.89 7.93 1.47
C GLU A 28 -7.47 8.49 1.55
N THR A 29 -7.01 9.10 0.46
CA THR A 29 -5.67 9.69 0.35
C THR A 29 -5.40 10.76 1.43
N GLN A 30 -6.46 11.42 1.92
CA GLN A 30 -6.36 12.39 3.01
C GLN A 30 -5.90 11.71 4.31
N THR A 31 -6.37 10.49 4.58
CA THR A 31 -5.98 9.72 5.77
C THR A 31 -4.50 9.35 5.70
N HIS A 32 -4.02 8.85 4.56
CA HIS A 32 -2.60 8.55 4.33
C HIS A 32 -1.71 9.77 4.55
N ASN A 33 -2.10 10.90 3.95
CA ASN A 33 -1.37 12.15 4.11
C ASN A 33 -1.29 12.59 5.58
N ARG A 34 -2.42 12.54 6.30
CA ARG A 34 -2.52 12.99 7.68
C ARG A 34 -1.74 12.08 8.65
N ILE A 35 -1.84 10.76 8.50
CA ILE A 35 -1.11 9.81 9.33
C ILE A 35 0.40 9.99 9.14
N SER A 36 0.87 10.08 7.89
CA SER A 36 2.31 10.25 7.62
C SER A 36 2.85 11.57 8.15
N ALA A 37 2.11 12.68 8.00
CA ALA A 37 2.51 13.96 8.56
C ALA A 37 2.61 13.91 10.09
N LEU A 38 1.60 13.34 10.76
CA LEU A 38 1.60 13.19 12.22
C LEU A 38 2.71 12.26 12.72
N ALA A 39 2.99 11.17 12.01
CA ALA A 39 4.07 10.24 12.36
C ALA A 39 5.45 10.91 12.22
N ALA A 40 5.66 11.69 11.17
CA ALA A 40 6.89 12.47 11.00
C ALA A 40 7.06 13.52 12.10
N GLU A 41 5.98 14.25 12.44
CA GLU A 41 5.96 15.28 13.49
C GLU A 41 6.21 14.71 14.89
N ARG A 42 5.66 13.54 15.20
CA ARG A 42 5.67 12.95 16.55
C ARG A 42 6.78 11.93 16.81
N SER A 43 7.61 11.64 15.82
CA SER A 43 8.73 10.72 15.95
C SER A 43 10.07 11.47 16.04
N SER A 44 11.14 10.73 16.28
CA SER A 44 12.51 11.28 16.20
C SER A 44 13.00 11.44 14.76
N LEU A 45 12.14 11.30 13.74
CA LEU A 45 12.55 11.23 12.34
C LEU A 45 13.40 12.43 11.93
N ASP A 46 12.99 13.66 12.27
CA ASP A 46 13.76 14.86 11.92
C ASP A 46 15.18 14.86 12.51
N VAL A 47 15.32 14.37 13.74
CA VAL A 47 16.63 14.21 14.41
C VAL A 47 17.42 13.12 13.71
N THR A 48 16.82 11.96 13.44
CA THR A 48 17.47 10.84 12.75
C THR A 48 17.95 11.23 11.34
N LEU A 49 17.16 11.98 10.58
CA LEU A 49 17.55 12.47 9.26
C LEU A 49 18.80 13.37 9.33
N ARG A 50 18.87 14.24 10.36
CA ARG A 50 20.01 15.14 10.57
C ARG A 50 21.26 14.40 11.05
N GLU A 51 21.10 13.59 12.08
CA GLU A 51 22.23 13.00 12.82
C GLU A 51 22.75 11.71 12.18
N SER A 52 21.87 10.89 11.60
CA SER A 52 22.24 9.58 11.04
C SER A 52 22.41 9.59 9.52
N LEU A 53 21.67 10.44 8.81
CA LEU A 53 21.69 10.48 7.33
C LEU A 53 22.36 11.74 6.77
N GLY A 54 22.76 12.68 7.62
CA GLY A 54 23.47 13.90 7.19
C GLY A 54 22.59 14.91 6.45
N LEU A 55 21.25 14.75 6.47
CA LEU A 55 20.33 15.74 5.91
C LEU A 55 20.24 16.90 6.90
N THR A 56 21.13 17.88 6.77
CA THR A 56 21.33 18.96 7.77
C THR A 56 20.06 19.72 8.13
N ARG A 57 19.07 19.80 7.22
CA ARG A 57 17.77 20.45 7.46
C ARG A 57 16.64 19.49 7.82
N GLY A 58 16.93 18.20 8.02
CA GLY A 58 15.98 17.18 8.45
C GLY A 58 14.78 17.06 7.52
N LEU A 59 13.57 17.15 8.06
CA LEU A 59 12.32 17.13 7.29
C LEU A 59 12.19 18.31 6.32
N SER A 60 12.87 19.42 6.59
CA SER A 60 12.90 20.62 5.72
C SER A 60 13.98 20.54 4.63
N GLU A 61 14.76 19.45 4.57
CA GLU A 61 15.74 19.26 3.50
C GLU A 61 15.04 19.17 2.15
N VAL A 62 15.52 19.93 1.15
CA VAL A 62 14.93 19.98 -0.18
C VAL A 62 15.62 18.97 -1.08
N VAL A 63 14.86 18.01 -1.59
CA VAL A 63 15.34 16.98 -2.53
C VAL A 63 14.55 17.12 -3.83
N LEU A 64 15.25 17.25 -4.95
CA LEU A 64 14.72 17.46 -6.32
C LEU A 64 13.83 18.69 -6.57
N ARG A 65 13.02 19.16 -5.61
CA ARG A 65 12.20 20.40 -5.61
C ARG A 65 11.37 20.57 -4.33
N ASP A 66 11.08 19.49 -3.63
CA ASP A 66 10.19 19.50 -2.46
C ASP A 66 10.96 19.12 -1.18
N SER A 67 10.40 19.48 -0.03
CA SER A 67 10.95 19.07 1.26
C SER A 67 10.78 17.55 1.47
N VAL A 68 11.64 16.95 2.28
CA VAL A 68 11.49 15.54 2.70
C VAL A 68 10.11 15.30 3.32
N GLU A 69 9.57 16.25 4.09
CA GLU A 69 8.20 16.16 4.62
C GLU A 69 7.15 16.01 3.51
N ILE A 70 7.23 16.82 2.46
CA ILE A 70 6.31 16.73 1.32
C ILE A 70 6.49 15.37 0.62
N TRP A 71 7.72 14.91 0.41
CA TRP A 71 7.96 13.60 -0.18
C TRP A 71 7.41 12.43 0.63
N LEU A 72 7.48 12.48 1.96
CA LEU A 72 6.89 11.46 2.84
C LEU A 72 5.37 11.40 2.68
N ARG A 73 4.72 12.56 2.64
CA ARG A 73 3.27 12.68 2.47
C ARG A 73 2.81 12.27 1.07
N GLU A 74 3.57 12.64 0.05
CA GLU A 74 3.31 12.23 -1.33
C GLU A 74 3.53 10.73 -1.53
N GLY A 75 4.58 10.16 -0.93
CA GLY A 75 4.87 8.74 -0.98
C GLY A 75 3.73 7.90 -0.41
N SER A 76 3.18 8.31 0.74
CA SER A 76 2.09 7.58 1.38
C SER A 76 0.79 7.54 0.57
N VAL A 77 0.54 8.57 -0.24
CA VAL A 77 -0.61 8.63 -1.16
C VAL A 77 -0.33 7.82 -2.44
N LYS A 78 0.90 7.86 -2.95
CA LYS A 78 1.28 7.16 -4.19
C LYS A 78 1.24 5.64 -4.07
N GLU A 79 1.37 5.13 -2.86
CA GLU A 79 1.34 3.71 -2.54
C GLU A 79 -0.04 3.07 -2.84
N ASP A 80 -1.12 3.86 -2.85
CA ASP A 80 -2.46 3.38 -3.25
C ASP A 80 -2.69 3.32 -4.78
N ARG A 81 -1.72 3.73 -5.60
CA ARG A 81 -1.88 3.69 -7.07
C ARG A 81 -1.95 2.25 -7.58
N ILE A 82 -2.67 2.02 -8.66
CA ILE A 82 -2.57 0.75 -9.40
C ILE A 82 -1.11 0.58 -9.88
N ALA A 83 -0.43 -0.55 -9.67
CA ALA A 83 -0.82 -1.80 -9.02
C ALA A 83 -0.22 -1.95 -7.59
N ARG A 84 0.30 -0.87 -6.99
CA ARG A 84 0.99 -0.86 -5.69
C ARG A 84 0.09 -1.33 -4.54
N TYR A 85 -1.18 -0.92 -4.53
CA TYR A 85 -2.12 -1.31 -3.47
C TYR A 85 -2.31 -2.82 -3.33
N LEU A 86 -2.01 -3.61 -4.38
CA LEU A 86 -2.09 -5.07 -4.32
C LEU A 86 -1.09 -5.67 -3.32
N ASN A 87 -0.11 -4.89 -2.86
CA ASN A 87 0.88 -5.31 -1.87
C ASN A 87 0.56 -4.82 -0.44
N HIS A 88 -0.65 -4.28 -0.17
CA HIS A 88 -1.01 -3.70 1.13
C HIS A 88 -1.56 -4.70 2.15
N PHE A 89 -1.98 -5.87 1.71
CA PHE A 89 -2.60 -6.87 2.56
C PHE A 89 -1.58 -7.87 3.08
N HIS A 90 -1.49 -7.99 4.40
CA HIS A 90 -0.56 -8.91 5.05
C HIS A 90 -1.27 -9.81 6.07
N ASN A 91 -0.86 -11.07 6.13
CA ASN A 91 -1.33 -12.01 7.14
C ASN A 91 -0.34 -12.05 8.31
N PRO A 92 -0.66 -11.50 9.50
CA PRO A 92 0.29 -11.42 10.60
C PRO A 92 0.43 -12.73 11.41
N THR A 93 -0.34 -13.78 11.12
CA THR A 93 -0.37 -15.01 11.93
C THR A 93 0.45 -16.16 11.36
N VAL A 94 1.11 -15.95 10.23
CA VAL A 94 1.96 -16.95 9.56
C VAL A 94 3.43 -16.65 9.79
N GLU A 95 4.25 -17.70 9.82
CA GLU A 95 5.65 -17.59 10.24
C GLU A 95 6.61 -17.09 9.13
N SER A 96 6.15 -17.02 7.88
CA SER A 96 7.00 -16.65 6.74
C SER A 96 6.54 -15.36 6.06
N TRP A 97 7.51 -14.59 5.58
CA TRP A 97 7.28 -13.38 4.78
C TRP A 97 6.46 -13.64 3.51
N LEU A 98 6.70 -14.78 2.86
CA LEU A 98 5.93 -15.21 1.69
C LEU A 98 4.48 -15.51 2.05
N GLY A 99 4.24 -16.29 3.11
CA GLY A 99 2.90 -16.59 3.60
C GLY A 99 2.16 -15.32 4.07
N ALA A 100 2.91 -14.35 4.60
CA ALA A 100 2.37 -13.08 5.06
C ALA A 100 2.11 -12.08 3.92
N GLY A 101 2.41 -12.43 2.66
CA GLY A 101 2.09 -11.60 1.49
C GLY A 101 3.04 -10.43 1.24
N TYR A 102 4.24 -10.44 1.82
CA TYR A 102 5.19 -9.32 1.69
C TYR A 102 5.91 -9.23 0.34
N PHE A 103 6.03 -10.35 -0.37
CA PHE A 103 6.76 -10.40 -1.64
C PHE A 103 5.98 -9.85 -2.84
N GLY A 104 4.65 -9.69 -2.71
CA GLY A 104 3.78 -9.18 -3.75
C GLY A 104 3.78 -10.03 -5.03
N ASN A 105 2.83 -9.75 -5.94
CA ASN A 105 2.84 -10.34 -7.29
C ASN A 105 3.51 -9.43 -8.32
N PHE A 106 3.65 -8.13 -8.00
CA PHE A 106 4.09 -7.10 -8.95
C PHE A 106 5.26 -6.26 -8.45
N ALA A 107 5.47 -6.18 -7.13
CA ALA A 107 6.58 -5.48 -6.50
C ALA A 107 6.65 -5.83 -4.99
N GLN A 108 7.75 -5.48 -4.34
CA GLN A 108 7.88 -5.58 -2.87
C GLN A 108 6.84 -4.71 -2.17
N SER A 109 6.27 -5.18 -1.05
CA SER A 109 5.49 -4.31 -0.17
C SER A 109 6.35 -3.17 0.38
N ALA A 110 5.74 -2.05 0.81
CA ALA A 110 6.47 -0.90 1.35
C ALA A 110 7.41 -1.27 2.52
N ILE A 111 7.02 -2.25 3.34
CA ILE A 111 7.83 -2.72 4.48
C ILE A 111 9.12 -3.40 4.00
N LEU A 112 9.04 -4.28 3.00
CA LEU A 112 10.24 -4.92 2.44
C LEU A 112 11.05 -3.95 1.57
N TRP A 113 10.36 -3.13 0.78
CA TRP A 113 11.01 -2.14 -0.08
C TRP A 113 11.88 -1.20 0.75
N GLY A 114 11.37 -0.63 1.85
CA GLY A 114 12.12 0.29 2.71
C GLY A 114 13.35 -0.34 3.42
N GLN A 115 13.42 -1.67 3.49
CA GLN A 115 14.56 -2.40 4.06
C GLN A 115 15.53 -2.93 2.99
N ASN A 116 15.17 -2.85 1.71
CA ASN A 116 15.98 -3.40 0.63
C ASN A 116 17.25 -2.53 0.44
N PRO A 117 18.47 -3.06 0.62
CA PRO A 117 19.70 -2.29 0.44
C PRO A 117 19.94 -1.90 -1.03
N ASN A 118 19.26 -2.58 -1.97
CA ASN A 118 19.34 -2.33 -3.41
C ASN A 118 18.11 -1.56 -3.93
N GLN A 119 17.50 -0.70 -3.11
CA GLN A 119 16.43 0.19 -3.56
C GLN A 119 16.92 1.03 -4.76
N GLU A 120 16.24 0.94 -5.91
CA GLU A 120 16.50 1.84 -7.03
C GLU A 120 16.21 3.29 -6.60
N ALA A 121 17.17 4.20 -6.78
CA ALA A 121 16.92 5.62 -6.62
C ALA A 121 15.89 6.08 -7.67
N PRO A 122 14.98 7.02 -7.33
CA PRO A 122 14.06 7.59 -8.31
C PRO A 122 14.83 8.11 -9.53
N ARG A 123 14.55 7.55 -10.71
CA ARG A 123 15.21 7.99 -11.94
C ARG A 123 14.76 9.42 -12.26
N PRO A 124 15.68 10.33 -12.61
CA PRO A 124 15.30 11.68 -13.03
C PRO A 124 14.33 11.63 -14.20
N LYS A 125 13.28 12.47 -14.18
CA LYS A 125 12.39 12.64 -15.33
C LYS A 125 13.24 12.98 -16.57
N GLY A 126 13.18 12.12 -17.59
CA GLY A 126 13.94 12.27 -18.83
C GLY A 126 15.13 11.31 -19.00
N SER A 127 15.38 10.38 -18.07
CA SER A 127 16.54 9.47 -18.15
C SER A 127 16.39 8.29 -19.12
N GLY A 128 15.51 8.38 -20.11
CA GLY A 128 15.37 7.46 -21.24
C GLY A 128 15.53 5.96 -20.96
N ALA A 129 14.42 5.27 -20.76
CA ALA A 129 14.22 3.93 -21.30
C ALA A 129 12.72 3.82 -21.60
N GLU A 130 12.42 3.47 -22.85
CA GLU A 130 11.09 3.34 -23.45
C GLU A 130 10.11 2.50 -22.62
#